data_AF-A0A5X6QER3-F1
#
_entry.id   AF-A0A5X6QER3-F1
#
_cell.length_a   1.000
_cell.length_b   1.000
_cell.length_c   1.000
_cell.angle_alpha   90.00
_cell.angle_beta   90.00
_cell.angle_gamma   90.00
#
_symmetry.space_group_name_H-M   'P 1'
#
loop_
_entity.id
_entity.type
_entity.pdbx_description
1 polymer ?
#
loop_
_entity_poly.entity_id
_entity_poly.type
_entity_poly.pdbx_seq_one_letter_code
_entity_poly.pdbx_strand_id
1 'polypeptide(L)'
;MKYKSLNDFLDDKKRKEQHRKRLADKLFHTVRSGSDTEIQSVIKECSESGLDFKDVKHDYLLEYFDSFHNRFTPPSIPIIKLLISYQNKISHKAKLAFCRNVYYRGILKEEDLYEVSELIIK
;
A
#
# COMPACT_ATOMS: atom_id res chain seq x y z
N MET A 1 -7.57 18.77 30.05
CA MET A 1 -6.32 18.01 30.29
C MET A 1 -6.45 16.66 29.61
N LYS A 2 -5.50 16.23 28.77
CA LYS A 2 -5.72 15.11 27.82
C LYS A 2 -5.57 13.70 28.42
N TYR A 3 -5.01 13.54 29.62
CA TYR A 3 -4.90 12.25 30.35
C TYR A 3 -4.90 12.49 31.87
N LYS A 4 -5.47 11.57 32.67
CA LYS A 4 -5.56 11.71 34.14
C LYS A 4 -4.40 11.03 34.87
N SER A 5 -3.68 10.12 34.21
CA SER A 5 -2.49 9.45 34.73
C SER A 5 -1.49 9.09 33.63
N LEU A 6 -0.25 8.74 34.02
CA LEU A 6 0.75 8.19 33.10
C LEU A 6 0.29 6.85 32.50
N ASN A 7 -0.44 6.04 33.27
CA ASN A 7 -0.99 4.77 32.79
C ASN A 7 -2.03 5.01 31.69
N ASP A 8 -2.91 6.00 31.85
CA ASP A 8 -3.91 6.35 30.84
C ASP A 8 -3.24 6.75 29.50
N PHE A 9 -2.12 7.47 29.58
CA PHE A 9 -1.34 7.85 28.41
C PHE A 9 -0.68 6.64 27.73
N LEU A 10 -0.07 5.74 28.52
CA LEU A 10 0.56 4.52 28.01
C LEU A 10 -0.47 3.58 27.37
N ASP A 11 -1.64 3.43 27.97
CA ASP A 11 -2.73 2.61 27.45
C ASP A 11 -3.32 3.18 26.16
N ASP A 12 -3.50 4.50 26.07
CA ASP A 12 -3.93 5.15 24.84
C ASP A 12 -2.92 4.98 23.70
N LYS A 13 -1.62 5.15 24.01
CA LYS A 13 -0.53 4.93 23.05
C LYS A 13 -0.53 3.49 22.55
N LYS A 14 -0.66 2.51 23.46
CA LYS A 14 -0.71 1.08 23.11
C LYS A 14 -1.92 0.75 22.23
N ARG A 15 -3.11 1.28 22.55
CA ARG A 15 -4.33 1.09 21.75
C ARG A 15 -4.18 1.65 20.34
N LYS A 16 -3.63 2.87 20.20
CA LYS A 16 -3.35 3.49 18.90
C LYS A 16 -2.35 2.69 18.08
N GLU A 17 -1.28 2.19 18.70
CA GLU A 17 -0.29 1.36 18.02
C GLU A 17 -0.90 0.02 17.55
N GLN A 18 -1.72 -0.63 18.37
CA GLN A 18 -2.43 -1.86 18.00
C GLN A 18 -3.44 -1.61 16.88
N HIS A 19 -4.15 -0.48 16.89
CA HIS A 19 -5.06 -0.12 15.81
C HIS A 19 -4.31 0.12 14.50
N ARG A 20 -3.17 0.84 14.56
CA ARG A 20 -2.28 1.04 13.42
C ARG A 20 -1.80 -0.27 12.81
N LYS A 21 -1.32 -1.21 13.64
CA LYS A 21 -0.88 -2.53 13.19
C LYS A 21 -2.01 -3.29 12.48
N ARG A 22 -3.20 -3.30 13.07
CA ARG A 22 -4.38 -3.94 12.45
C ARG A 22 -4.73 -3.35 11.09
N LEU A 23 -4.73 -2.02 10.94
CA LEU A 23 -5.01 -1.37 9.66
C LEU A 23 -3.91 -1.63 8.63
N ALA A 24 -2.65 -1.60 9.04
CA ALA A 24 -1.51 -1.93 8.19
C ALA A 24 -1.58 -3.37 7.67
N ASP A 25 -1.86 -4.33 8.55
CA ASP A 25 -2.00 -5.75 8.17
C ASP A 25 -3.24 -5.97 7.29
N LYS A 26 -4.35 -5.27 7.58
CA LYS A 26 -5.54 -5.29 6.72
C LYS A 26 -5.18 -4.81 5.32
N LEU A 27 -4.53 -3.65 5.19
CA LEU A 27 -4.11 -3.13 3.89
C LEU A 27 -3.17 -4.09 3.16
N PHE A 28 -2.19 -4.67 3.88
CA PHE A 28 -1.27 -5.67 3.32
C PHE A 28 -2.00 -6.86 2.69
N HIS A 29 -2.98 -7.44 3.40
CA HIS A 29 -3.75 -8.55 2.86
C HIS A 29 -4.66 -8.09 1.71
N THR A 30 -5.29 -6.93 1.83
CA THR A 30 -6.18 -6.39 0.80
C THR A 30 -5.43 -6.07 -0.50
N VAL A 31 -4.21 -5.55 -0.47
CA VAL A 31 -3.45 -5.31 -1.73
C VAL A 31 -3.02 -6.60 -2.43
N ARG A 32 -2.88 -7.72 -1.70
CA ARG A 32 -2.49 -9.02 -2.29
C ARG A 32 -3.65 -9.75 -2.96
N SER A 33 -4.86 -9.62 -2.44
CA SER A 33 -6.00 -10.45 -2.88
C SER A 33 -7.30 -9.71 -3.12
N GLY A 34 -7.42 -8.47 -2.64
CA GLY A 34 -8.63 -7.66 -2.79
C GLY A 34 -8.79 -7.06 -4.19
N SER A 35 -9.98 -6.53 -4.41
CA SER A 35 -10.36 -5.69 -5.53
C SER A 35 -9.91 -4.25 -5.33
N ASP A 36 -9.89 -3.47 -6.41
CA ASP A 36 -9.53 -2.06 -6.38
C ASP A 36 -10.38 -1.24 -5.39
N THR A 37 -11.68 -1.53 -5.31
CA THR A 37 -12.61 -0.83 -4.40
C THR A 37 -12.33 -1.16 -2.94
N GLU A 38 -11.96 -2.40 -2.64
CA GLU A 38 -11.54 -2.80 -1.29
C GLU A 38 -10.23 -2.13 -0.90
N ILE A 39 -9.26 -2.05 -1.82
CA ILE A 39 -7.99 -1.36 -1.57
C ILE A 39 -8.23 0.13 -1.27
N GLN A 40 -9.04 0.81 -2.10
CA GLN A 40 -9.42 2.20 -1.88
C GLN A 40 -10.12 2.41 -0.53
N SER A 41 -11.05 1.52 -0.17
CA SER A 41 -11.78 1.57 1.09
C SER A 41 -10.84 1.46 2.30
N VAL A 42 -9.88 0.54 2.28
CA VAL A 42 -8.92 0.37 3.39
C VAL A 42 -7.95 1.54 3.47
N ILE A 43 -7.49 2.10 2.35
CA ILE A 43 -6.63 3.29 2.36
C ILE A 43 -7.38 4.52 2.90
N LYS A 44 -8.67 4.65 2.56
CA LYS A 44 -9.55 5.67 3.13
C LYS A 44 -9.67 5.50 4.65
N GLU A 45 -9.93 4.28 5.13
CA GLU A 45 -9.97 3.96 6.57
C GLU A 45 -8.63 4.30 7.27
N CYS A 46 -7.50 3.98 6.64
CA CYS A 46 -6.17 4.36 7.17
C CYS A 46 -6.03 5.89 7.28
N SER A 47 -6.45 6.62 6.25
CA SER A 47 -6.36 8.08 6.20
C SER A 47 -7.27 8.76 7.23
N GLU A 48 -8.48 8.24 7.43
CA GLU A 48 -9.47 8.76 8.38
C GLU A 48 -9.15 8.38 9.84
N SER A 49 -8.29 7.39 10.08
CA SER A 49 -7.93 6.93 11.44
C SER A 49 -7.17 7.96 12.28
N GLY A 50 -6.56 8.97 11.65
CA GLY A 50 -5.70 9.96 12.33
C GLY A 50 -4.41 9.35 12.92
N LEU A 51 -4.02 8.15 12.49
CA LEU A 51 -2.80 7.46 12.91
C LEU A 51 -1.65 7.72 11.93
N ASP A 52 -0.41 7.69 12.43
CA ASP A 52 0.79 7.85 11.60
C ASP A 52 1.32 6.50 11.11
N PHE A 53 1.30 6.28 9.80
CA PHE A 53 1.74 5.06 9.12
C PHE A 53 3.18 5.13 8.57
N LYS A 54 3.96 6.17 8.88
CA LYS A 54 5.35 6.31 8.39
C LYS A 54 6.28 5.16 8.75
N ASP A 55 6.08 4.54 9.91
CA ASP A 55 6.94 3.45 10.43
C ASP A 55 6.44 2.05 10.08
N VAL A 56 5.49 1.91 9.17
CA VAL A 56 4.94 0.60 8.82
C VAL A 56 5.89 -0.16 7.90
N LYS A 57 6.13 -1.42 8.25
CA LYS A 57 7.13 -2.30 7.60
C LYS A 57 6.74 -2.75 6.19
N HIS A 58 5.43 -2.74 5.88
CA HIS A 58 4.90 -3.35 4.66
C HIS A 58 5.20 -2.51 3.42
N ASP A 59 5.63 -3.19 2.35
CA ASP A 59 5.82 -2.60 1.03
C ASP A 59 4.62 -2.94 0.15
N TYR A 60 3.56 -2.15 0.27
CA TYR A 60 2.29 -2.39 -0.40
C TYR A 60 2.40 -2.41 -1.93
N LEU A 61 3.32 -1.63 -2.50
CA LEU A 61 3.59 -1.67 -3.95
C LEU A 61 4.20 -2.99 -4.38
N LEU A 62 5.20 -3.49 -3.66
CA LEU A 62 5.76 -4.82 -3.90
C LEU A 62 4.67 -5.89 -3.84
N GLU A 63 3.87 -5.88 -2.78
CA GLU A 63 2.81 -6.87 -2.56
C GLU A 63 1.72 -6.80 -3.65
N TYR A 64 1.36 -5.58 -4.06
CA TYR A 64 0.42 -5.37 -5.16
C TYR A 64 0.99 -5.94 -6.46
N PHE A 65 2.24 -5.64 -6.84
CA PHE A 65 2.84 -6.17 -8.06
C PHE A 65 3.07 -7.68 -8.02
N ASP A 66 3.42 -8.26 -6.88
CA ASP A 66 3.54 -9.71 -6.72
C ASP A 66 2.20 -10.44 -6.86
N SER A 67 1.08 -9.78 -6.54
CA SER A 67 -0.25 -10.33 -6.78
C SER A 67 -0.52 -10.64 -8.26
N PHE A 68 0.19 -9.97 -9.19
CA PHE A 68 0.05 -10.15 -10.63
C PHE A 68 0.91 -11.27 -11.19
N HIS A 69 1.74 -11.96 -10.41
CA HIS A 69 2.63 -13.02 -10.92
C HIS A 69 1.92 -14.03 -11.84
N ASN A 70 0.68 -14.41 -11.49
CA ASN A 70 -0.14 -15.37 -12.24
C ASN A 70 -1.46 -14.77 -12.78
N ARG A 71 -1.68 -13.45 -12.67
CA ARG A 71 -2.90 -12.80 -13.18
C ARG A 71 -2.68 -12.30 -14.60
N PHE A 72 -3.72 -12.32 -15.42
CA PHE A 72 -3.70 -11.73 -16.77
C PHE A 72 -4.46 -10.41 -16.85
N THR A 73 -5.19 -10.06 -15.79
CA THR A 73 -5.80 -8.75 -15.64
C THR A 73 -4.71 -7.71 -15.41
N PRO A 74 -4.70 -6.59 -16.16
CA PRO A 74 -3.75 -5.51 -15.92
C PRO A 74 -3.91 -4.93 -14.51
N PRO A 75 -2.83 -4.44 -13.89
CA PRO A 75 -2.94 -3.67 -12.66
C PRO A 75 -3.63 -2.34 -12.91
N SER A 76 -4.30 -1.85 -11.89
CA SER A 76 -5.06 -0.61 -11.94
C SER A 76 -4.15 0.59 -11.71
N ILE A 77 -4.01 1.45 -12.72
CA ILE A 77 -3.17 2.65 -12.65
C ILE A 77 -3.57 3.59 -11.49
N PRO A 78 -4.88 3.84 -11.24
CA PRO A 78 -5.30 4.61 -10.07
C PRO A 78 -4.82 4.01 -8.75
N ILE A 79 -4.83 2.68 -8.61
CA ILE A 79 -4.36 2.00 -7.39
C ILE A 79 -2.85 2.13 -7.24
N ILE A 80 -2.08 1.98 -8.33
CA ILE A 80 -0.62 2.18 -8.30
C ILE A 80 -0.30 3.59 -7.80
N LYS A 81 -0.93 4.62 -8.37
CA LYS A 81 -0.74 6.02 -7.95
C LYS A 81 -1.10 6.24 -6.49
N LEU A 82 -2.20 5.63 -6.03
CA LEU A 82 -2.65 5.72 -4.65
C LEU A 82 -1.66 5.04 -3.69
N LEU A 83 -1.11 3.89 -4.05
CA LEU A 83 -0.11 3.21 -3.24
C LEU A 83 1.22 3.98 -3.22
N ILE A 84 1.63 4.61 -4.32
CA ILE A 84 2.81 5.49 -4.37
C ILE A 84 2.61 6.72 -3.47
N SER A 85 1.44 7.37 -3.51
CA SER A 85 1.18 8.53 -2.67
C SER A 85 1.11 8.17 -1.18
N TYR A 86 0.61 6.96 -0.87
CA TYR A 86 0.59 6.44 0.48
C TYR A 86 1.98 6.01 0.97
N GLN A 87 2.78 5.43 0.08
CA GLN A 87 4.09 4.89 0.39
C GLN A 87 5.17 5.85 -0.12
N ASN A 88 5.58 6.78 0.75
CA ASN A 88 6.55 7.87 0.48
C ASN A 88 7.84 7.45 -0.27
N LYS A 89 8.21 6.16 -0.25
CA LYS A 89 9.36 5.62 -0.99
C LYS A 89 9.00 4.31 -1.68
N ILE A 90 9.42 4.19 -2.93
CA ILE A 90 9.33 2.97 -3.73
C ILE A 90 10.60 2.15 -3.49
N SER A 91 10.45 0.92 -3.00
CA SER A 91 11.61 0.07 -2.75
C SER A 91 12.17 -0.51 -4.05
N HIS A 92 13.47 -0.86 -4.04
CA HIS A 92 14.08 -1.57 -5.17
C HIS A 92 13.38 -2.91 -5.47
N LYS A 93 12.87 -3.59 -4.44
CA LYS A 93 12.12 -4.85 -4.61
C LYS A 93 10.80 -4.61 -5.35
N ALA A 94 10.08 -3.54 -5.02
CA ALA A 94 8.86 -3.15 -5.72
C ALA A 94 9.15 -2.85 -7.21
N LYS A 95 10.25 -2.14 -7.50
CA LYS A 95 10.69 -1.89 -8.88
C LYS A 95 10.94 -3.21 -9.64
N LEU A 96 11.65 -4.15 -9.03
CA LEU A 96 11.91 -5.47 -9.64
C LEU A 96 10.63 -6.29 -9.84
N ALA A 97 9.71 -6.27 -8.87
CA ALA A 97 8.43 -6.97 -8.98
C ALA A 97 7.56 -6.37 -10.10
N PHE A 98 7.54 -5.04 -10.25
CA PHE A 98 6.91 -4.38 -11.39
C PHE A 98 7.50 -4.86 -12.71
N CYS A 99 8.84 -4.86 -12.85
CA CYS A 99 9.48 -5.32 -14.07
C CYS A 99 9.10 -6.77 -14.41
N ARG A 100 9.20 -7.67 -13.42
CA ARG A 100 8.97 -9.12 -13.61
C ARG A 100 7.49 -9.47 -13.86
N ASN A 101 6.59 -8.93 -13.05
CA ASN A 101 5.20 -9.40 -13.00
C ASN A 101 4.25 -8.54 -13.85
N VAL A 102 4.69 -7.38 -14.31
CA VAL A 102 3.87 -6.44 -15.10
C VAL A 102 4.54 -6.11 -16.43
N TYR A 103 5.72 -5.45 -16.39
CA TYR A 103 6.38 -4.91 -17.58
C TYR A 103 6.71 -5.99 -18.61
N TYR A 104 7.53 -6.99 -18.25
CA TYR A 104 7.96 -8.03 -19.19
C TYR A 104 6.84 -8.99 -19.60
N ARG A 105 5.72 -8.97 -18.88
CA ARG A 105 4.55 -9.79 -19.23
C ARG A 105 3.65 -9.13 -20.27
N GLY A 106 3.85 -7.85 -20.59
CA GLY A 106 3.08 -7.14 -21.61
C GLY A 106 1.59 -7.05 -21.31
N ILE A 107 1.19 -7.07 -20.02
CA ILE A 107 -0.23 -7.04 -19.63
C ILE A 107 -0.84 -5.62 -19.65
N LEU A 108 0.00 -4.58 -19.69
CA LEU A 108 -0.42 -3.18 -19.83
C LEU A 108 -0.31 -2.74 -21.29
N LYS A 109 -1.17 -1.79 -21.69
CA LYS A 109 -1.05 -1.08 -22.96
C LYS A 109 0.17 -0.15 -22.92
N GLU A 110 0.71 0.19 -24.08
CA GLU A 110 1.95 0.97 -24.19
C GLU A 110 1.87 2.33 -23.48
N GLU A 111 0.76 3.06 -23.62
CA GLU A 111 0.52 4.33 -22.95
C GLU A 111 0.53 4.19 -21.41
N ASP A 112 -0.21 3.21 -20.88
CA ASP A 112 -0.28 2.91 -19.45
C ASP A 112 1.09 2.44 -18.91
N LEU A 113 1.82 1.65 -19.71
CA LEU A 113 3.13 1.13 -19.35
C LEU A 113 4.16 2.25 -19.21
N TYR A 114 4.15 3.21 -20.14
CA TYR A 114 5.01 4.38 -20.10
C TYR A 114 4.73 5.22 -18.84
N GLU A 115 3.45 5.51 -18.58
CA GLU A 115 3.04 6.27 -17.39
C GLU A 115 3.50 5.60 -16.09
N VAL A 116 3.27 4.30 -15.93
CA VAL A 116 3.68 3.59 -14.70
C VAL A 116 5.19 3.51 -14.59
N SER A 117 5.90 3.28 -15.70
CA SER A 117 7.36 3.19 -15.69
C SER A 117 8.00 4.50 -15.24
N GLU A 118 7.49 5.64 -15.70
CA GLU A 118 7.89 6.99 -15.24
C GLU A 118 7.63 7.20 -13.74
N LEU A 119 6.58 6.61 -13.19
CA LEU A 119 6.27 6.72 -11.76
C LEU A 119 7.16 5.81 -10.90
N ILE A 120 7.53 4.63 -11.40
CA ILE A 120 8.24 3.60 -10.65
C ILE A 120 9.76 3.70 -10.77
N ILE A 121 10.29 4.04 -11.96
CA ILE A 121 11.71 3.90 -12.28
C ILE A 121 12.55 5.13 -11.90
N LYS A 122 11.95 6.32 -11.74
CA LYS A 122 12.60 7.53 -11.19
C LYS A 122 13.54 7.24 -10.02
#